data_AF-A0A0U5GXS6-F1
#
_entry.id   AF-A0A0U5GXS6-F1
#
_cell.length_a   1.000
_cell.length_b   1.000
_cell.length_c   1.000
_cell.angle_alpha   90.00
_cell.angle_beta   90.00
_cell.angle_gamma   90.00
#
_symmetry.space_group_name_H-M   'P 1'
#
loop_
_entity.id
_entity.type
_entity.pdbx_description
1 polymer ?
#
loop_
_entity_poly.entity_id
_entity_poly.type
_entity_poly.pdbx_seq_one_letter_code
_entity_poly.pdbx_strand_id
1 'polypeptide(L)'
;MAFMGVASKYAAISFPFVLLTVYLIQKVYLRTSRQLRFLDLEAKAPLYSHFTDTLSGLVTLRAFGWQHSLQETHYQLLDRSQRPFYFLYAVQRWLTLTLDLVVAGIAVLLITLAVTLRGDISAGYVGVALLNVIMFSQSIKLLVTFWTNLETHIGSIQRVKTFTETVQSEDLPTERDPIPPKWPAEGNIEFKSLFAEYR
;
A
#
# COMPACT_ATOMS: atom_id res chain seq x y z
N MET A 1 16.40 18.00 -12.13
CA MET A 1 16.50 18.96 -11.00
C MET A 1 17.43 20.14 -11.29
N ALA A 2 18.62 19.94 -11.89
CA ALA A 2 19.52 21.06 -12.27
C ALA A 2 18.90 22.04 -13.30
N PHE A 3 18.04 21.57 -14.20
CA PHE A 3 17.35 22.42 -15.18
C PHE A 3 16.27 23.35 -14.60
N MET A 4 15.76 23.09 -13.38
CA MET A 4 14.74 23.94 -12.74
C MET A 4 15.33 25.18 -12.07
N GLY A 5 16.60 25.13 -11.63
CA GLY A 5 17.27 26.26 -10.99
C GLY A 5 17.75 27.34 -11.98
N VAL A 6 17.86 27.02 -13.26
CA VAL A 6 18.45 27.90 -14.28
C VAL A 6 17.39 28.72 -15.04
N ALA A 7 16.11 28.32 -15.02
CA ALA A 7 15.10 28.88 -15.93
C ALA A 7 14.51 30.24 -15.52
N SER A 8 14.51 30.64 -14.23
CA SER A 8 14.06 31.99 -13.86
C SER A 8 14.34 32.32 -12.39
N LYS A 9 14.88 33.50 -12.10
CA LYS A 9 14.94 34.07 -10.74
C LYS A 9 13.57 34.03 -10.03
N TYR A 10 12.48 34.07 -10.80
CA TYR A 10 11.11 34.01 -10.31
C TYR A 10 10.62 32.61 -9.94
N ALA A 11 11.25 31.54 -10.48
CA ALA A 11 10.97 30.17 -10.05
C ALA A 11 11.40 29.94 -8.59
N ALA A 12 12.42 30.66 -8.11
CA ALA A 12 12.89 30.63 -6.72
C ALA A 12 11.76 30.96 -5.71
N ILE A 13 10.81 31.83 -6.09
CA ILE A 13 9.68 32.22 -5.24
C ILE A 13 8.71 31.04 -4.99
N SER A 14 8.64 30.08 -5.91
CA SER A 14 7.78 28.90 -5.78
C SER A 14 8.37 27.81 -4.87
N PHE A 15 9.69 27.80 -4.65
CA PHE A 15 10.38 26.79 -3.84
C PHE A 15 9.89 26.69 -2.38
N PRO A 16 9.70 27.77 -1.60
CA PRO A 16 9.21 27.64 -0.23
C PRO A 16 7.81 27.01 -0.19
N PHE A 17 6.95 27.34 -1.16
CA PHE A 17 5.60 26.78 -1.26
C PHE A 17 5.63 25.28 -1.61
N VAL A 18 6.50 24.90 -2.54
CA VAL A 18 6.75 23.50 -2.92
C VAL A 18 7.31 22.70 -1.74
N LEU A 19 8.33 23.22 -1.04
CA LEU A 19 8.95 22.57 0.12
C LEU A 19 7.94 22.37 1.26
N LEU A 20 7.13 23.38 1.56
CA LEU A 20 6.07 23.28 2.55
C LEU A 20 5.07 22.17 2.19
N THR A 21 4.69 22.10 0.91
CA THR A 21 3.74 21.11 0.39
C THR A 21 4.32 19.69 0.51
N VAL A 22 5.57 19.49 0.09
CA VAL A 22 6.26 18.20 0.22
C VAL A 22 6.38 17.80 1.70
N TYR A 23 6.70 18.74 2.59
CA TYR A 23 6.77 18.49 4.03
C TYR A 23 5.41 18.07 4.62
N LEU A 24 4.33 18.77 4.27
CA LEU A 24 2.96 18.44 4.69
C LEU A 24 2.55 17.05 4.20
N ILE A 25 2.82 16.73 2.94
CA ILE A 25 2.55 15.41 2.35
C ILE A 25 3.35 14.34 3.10
N GLN A 26 4.64 14.56 3.32
CA GLN A 26 5.47 13.59 4.02
C GLN A 26 4.99 13.35 5.45
N LYS A 27 4.61 14.40 6.18
CA LYS A 27 4.22 14.31 7.59
C LYS A 27 2.83 13.67 7.79
N VAL A 28 1.87 14.06 6.96
CA VAL A 28 0.46 13.67 7.13
C VAL A 28 0.12 12.48 6.24
N TYR A 29 0.36 12.58 4.94
CA TYR A 29 -0.10 11.58 3.97
C TYR A 29 0.61 10.23 4.15
N LEU A 30 1.95 10.20 4.23
CA LEU A 30 2.68 8.92 4.32
C LEU A 30 2.31 8.15 5.58
N ARG A 31 2.23 8.84 6.73
CA ARG A 31 1.89 8.22 8.01
C ARG A 31 0.47 7.66 8.01
N THR A 32 -0.50 8.45 7.57
CA THR A 32 -1.91 8.07 7.56
C THR A 32 -2.20 6.98 6.52
N SER A 33 -1.66 7.11 5.30
CA SER A 33 -1.80 6.11 4.24
C SER A 33 -1.28 4.74 4.68
N ARG A 34 -0.11 4.69 5.34
CA ARG A 34 0.46 3.45 5.85
C ARG A 34 -0.43 2.77 6.89
N GLN A 35 -0.95 3.54 7.85
CA GLN A 35 -1.85 2.99 8.89
C GLN A 35 -3.17 2.48 8.30
N LEU A 36 -3.77 3.25 7.38
CA LEU A 36 -5.00 2.84 6.69
C LEU A 36 -4.81 1.56 5.88
N ARG A 37 -3.64 1.38 5.28
CA ARG A 37 -3.35 0.18 4.50
C ARG A 37 -3.18 -1.07 5.38
N PHE A 38 -2.60 -0.91 6.57
CA PHE A 38 -2.56 -1.99 7.55
C PHE A 38 -3.97 -2.39 7.99
N LEU A 39 -4.81 -1.40 8.30
CA LEU A 39 -6.22 -1.61 8.66
C LEU A 39 -7.02 -2.26 7.53
N ASP A 40 -6.77 -1.92 6.27
CA ASP A 40 -7.41 -2.55 5.10
C ASP A 40 -7.08 -4.04 5.01
N LEU A 41 -5.81 -4.40 5.20
CA LEU A 41 -5.38 -5.80 5.19
C LEU A 41 -5.99 -6.57 6.38
N GLU A 42 -5.94 -6.00 7.58
CA GLU A 42 -6.47 -6.61 8.80
C GLU A 42 -7.99 -6.80 8.72
N ALA A 43 -8.73 -5.83 8.18
CA ALA A 43 -10.19 -5.91 8.07
C ALA A 43 -10.67 -6.93 7.02
N LYS A 44 -9.85 -7.25 6.02
CA LYS A 44 -10.18 -8.26 4.98
C LYS A 44 -9.92 -9.69 5.43
N ALA A 45 -8.97 -9.92 6.34
CA ALA A 45 -8.65 -11.25 6.84
C ALA A 45 -9.87 -12.02 7.42
N PRO A 46 -10.66 -11.47 8.36
CA PRO A 46 -11.81 -12.20 8.93
C PRO A 46 -12.92 -12.45 7.91
N LEU A 47 -13.07 -11.58 6.91
CA LEU A 47 -14.03 -11.77 5.82
C LEU A 47 -13.68 -13.02 4.99
N TYR A 48 -12.40 -13.20 4.65
CA TYR A 48 -11.95 -14.38 3.92
C TYR A 48 -12.05 -15.66 4.74
N SER A 49 -11.67 -15.62 6.03
CA SER A 49 -11.84 -16.77 6.92
C SER A 49 -13.30 -17.19 7.03
N HIS A 50 -14.20 -16.25 7.30
CA HIS A 50 -15.64 -16.51 7.39
C HIS A 50 -16.21 -17.11 6.09
N PHE A 51 -15.74 -16.64 4.93
CA PHE A 51 -16.15 -17.19 3.63
C PHE A 51 -15.69 -18.64 3.45
N THR A 52 -14.44 -18.95 3.79
CA THR A 52 -13.90 -20.31 3.72
C THR A 52 -14.61 -21.27 4.69
N ASP A 53 -14.93 -20.81 5.90
CA ASP A 53 -15.67 -21.60 6.89
C ASP A 53 -17.09 -21.90 6.42
N THR A 54 -17.74 -20.91 5.79
CA THR A 54 -19.07 -21.05 5.21
C THR A 54 -19.09 -22.10 4.09
N LEU A 55 -18.07 -22.12 3.23
CA LEU A 55 -17.96 -23.10 2.15
C LEU A 55 -17.75 -24.52 2.70
N SER A 56 -16.89 -24.67 3.69
CA SER A 56 -16.62 -25.96 4.34
C SER A 56 -17.84 -26.50 5.10
N GLY A 57 -18.60 -25.62 5.76
CA GLY A 57 -19.78 -25.95 6.57
C GLY A 57 -21.12 -25.89 5.84
N LEU A 58 -21.14 -25.76 4.51
CA LEU A 58 -22.33 -25.38 3.73
C LEU A 58 -23.52 -26.33 3.93
N VAL A 59 -23.28 -27.64 3.97
CA VAL A 59 -24.32 -28.67 4.14
C VAL A 59 -24.98 -28.53 5.51
N THR A 60 -24.16 -28.41 6.56
CA THR A 60 -24.61 -28.24 7.95
C THR A 60 -25.43 -26.95 8.10
N LEU A 61 -24.94 -25.85 7.57
CA LEU A 61 -25.63 -24.55 7.60
C LEU A 61 -27.02 -24.59 6.94
N ARG A 62 -27.13 -25.29 5.81
CA ARG A 62 -28.42 -25.48 5.12
C ARG A 62 -29.36 -26.39 5.90
N ALA A 63 -28.85 -27.46 6.50
CA ALA A 63 -29.63 -28.38 7.31
C ALA A 63 -30.26 -27.70 8.54
N PHE A 64 -29.54 -26.77 9.17
CA PHE A 64 -30.03 -26.02 10.34
C PHE A 64 -30.79 -24.72 10.00
N GLY A 65 -30.83 -24.30 8.73
CA GLY A 65 -31.58 -23.09 8.33
C GLY A 65 -30.92 -21.77 8.75
N TRP A 66 -29.59 -21.74 8.96
CA TRP A 66 -28.86 -20.58 9.51
C TRP A 66 -28.36 -19.59 8.46
N GLN A 67 -28.81 -19.71 7.21
CA GLN A 67 -28.33 -18.89 6.10
C GLN A 67 -28.48 -17.39 6.35
N HIS A 68 -29.62 -16.97 6.93
CA HIS A 68 -29.90 -15.55 7.16
C HIS A 68 -28.96 -14.92 8.19
N SER A 69 -28.73 -15.59 9.32
CA SER A 69 -27.83 -15.09 10.37
C SER A 69 -26.38 -14.98 9.87
N LEU A 70 -25.95 -15.96 9.08
CA LEU A 70 -24.63 -15.97 8.46
C LEU A 70 -24.46 -14.87 7.41
N GLN A 71 -25.52 -14.62 6.62
CA GLN A 71 -25.55 -13.54 5.64
C GLN A 71 -25.47 -12.16 6.32
N GLU A 72 -26.18 -11.95 7.42
CA GLU A 72 -26.08 -10.71 8.21
C GLU A 72 -24.65 -10.49 8.74
N THR A 73 -24.03 -11.55 9.26
CA THR A 73 -22.63 -11.52 9.72
C THR A 73 -21.68 -11.19 8.57
N HIS A 74 -21.89 -11.80 7.40
CA HIS A 74 -21.11 -11.53 6.21
C HIS A 74 -21.22 -10.06 5.78
N TYR A 75 -22.41 -9.47 5.80
CA TYR A 75 -22.59 -8.05 5.48
C TYR A 75 -21.87 -7.13 6.48
N GLN A 76 -21.92 -7.44 7.79
CA GLN A 76 -21.20 -6.65 8.79
C GLN A 76 -19.67 -6.71 8.58
N LEU A 77 -19.14 -7.90 8.27
CA LEU A 77 -17.72 -8.08 7.95
C LEU A 77 -17.34 -7.34 6.65
N LEU A 78 -18.21 -7.40 5.64
CA LEU A 78 -18.02 -6.69 4.38
C LEU A 78 -17.96 -5.18 4.61
N ASP A 79 -18.95 -4.61 5.31
CA ASP A 79 -19.00 -3.18 5.63
C ASP A 79 -17.75 -2.73 6.41
N ARG A 80 -17.29 -3.55 7.37
CA ARG A 80 -16.07 -3.27 8.12
C ARG A 80 -14.84 -3.27 7.21
N SER A 81 -14.75 -4.18 6.25
CA SER A 81 -13.65 -4.24 5.28
C SER A 81 -13.66 -3.09 4.28
N GLN A 82 -14.83 -2.51 3.97
CA GLN A 82 -14.96 -1.39 3.03
C GLN A 82 -14.53 -0.04 3.65
N ARG A 83 -14.65 0.13 4.97
CA ARG A 83 -14.31 1.41 5.63
C ARG A 83 -12.84 1.82 5.41
N PRO A 84 -11.82 1.00 5.72
CA PRO A 84 -10.43 1.36 5.48
C PRO A 84 -10.12 1.61 4.00
N PHE A 85 -10.72 0.81 3.10
CA PHE A 85 -10.59 0.98 1.66
C PHE A 85 -11.10 2.36 1.21
N TYR A 86 -12.30 2.76 1.67
CA TYR A 86 -12.87 4.07 1.38
C TYR A 86 -12.02 5.22 1.94
N PHE A 87 -11.54 5.09 3.18
CA PHE A 87 -10.67 6.12 3.77
C PHE A 87 -9.33 6.25 3.02
N LEU A 88 -8.75 5.15 2.56
CA LEU A 88 -7.52 5.18 1.76
C LEU A 88 -7.78 5.93 0.44
N TYR A 89 -8.90 5.67 -0.21
CA TYR A 89 -9.33 6.40 -1.41
C TYR A 89 -9.55 7.90 -1.11
N ALA A 90 -10.21 8.23 -0.01
CA ALA A 90 -10.44 9.62 0.40
C ALA A 90 -9.12 10.38 0.65
N VAL A 91 -8.13 9.73 1.28
CA VAL A 91 -6.79 10.30 1.50
C VAL A 91 -6.03 10.52 0.18
N GLN A 92 -6.16 9.62 -0.80
CA GLN A 92 -5.61 9.82 -2.14
C GLN A 92 -6.27 11.01 -2.86
N ARG A 93 -7.58 11.16 -2.74
CA ARG A 93 -8.32 12.32 -3.28
C ARG A 93 -7.91 13.62 -2.60
N TRP A 94 -7.74 13.61 -1.28
CA TRP A 94 -7.23 14.74 -0.52
C TRP A 94 -5.83 15.19 -0.98
N LEU A 95 -4.91 14.24 -1.20
CA LEU A 95 -3.58 14.53 -1.76
C LEU A 95 -3.68 15.20 -3.14
N THR A 96 -4.55 14.68 -3.99
CA THR A 96 -4.74 15.23 -5.34
C THR A 96 -5.25 16.66 -5.26
N LEU A 97 -6.28 16.90 -4.46
CA LEU A 97 -6.89 18.21 -4.26
C LEU A 97 -5.91 19.22 -3.68
N THR A 98 -5.15 18.84 -2.65
CA THR A 98 -4.15 19.72 -2.02
C THR A 98 -3.04 20.12 -2.98
N LEU A 99 -2.54 19.20 -3.78
CA LEU A 99 -1.55 19.48 -4.82
C LEU A 99 -2.11 20.40 -5.92
N ASP A 100 -3.36 20.21 -6.32
CA ASP A 100 -4.01 21.07 -7.33
C ASP A 100 -4.27 22.49 -6.80
N LEU A 101 -4.65 22.63 -5.52
CA LEU A 101 -4.79 23.93 -4.87
C LEU A 101 -3.46 24.68 -4.75
N VAL A 102 -2.37 23.97 -4.48
CA VAL A 102 -1.02 24.56 -4.46
C VAL A 102 -0.62 25.07 -5.86
N VAL A 103 -0.88 24.28 -6.90
CA VAL A 103 -0.64 24.71 -8.29
C VAL A 103 -1.47 25.94 -8.63
N ALA A 104 -2.75 25.95 -8.26
CA ALA A 104 -3.63 27.10 -8.47
C ALA A 104 -3.12 28.36 -7.75
N GLY A 105 -2.67 28.22 -6.49
CA GLY A 105 -2.09 29.33 -5.73
C GLY A 105 -0.83 29.90 -6.38
N ILE A 106 0.07 29.03 -6.87
CA ILE A 106 1.28 29.46 -7.59
C ILE A 106 0.90 30.14 -8.92
N ALA A 107 -0.11 29.62 -9.63
CA ALA A 107 -0.59 30.22 -10.87
C ALA A 107 -1.11 31.64 -10.65
N VAL A 108 -1.94 31.86 -9.61
CA VAL A 108 -2.46 33.19 -9.24
C VAL A 108 -1.31 34.13 -8.89
N LEU A 109 -0.33 33.67 -8.10
CA LEU A 109 0.85 34.48 -7.74
C LEU A 109 1.66 34.89 -8.97
N LEU A 110 1.93 33.95 -9.89
CA LEU A 110 2.68 34.21 -11.12
C LEU A 110 1.95 35.18 -12.05
N ILE A 111 0.63 35.03 -12.21
CA ILE A 111 -0.19 35.95 -13.01
C ILE A 111 -0.19 37.35 -12.38
N THR A 112 -0.33 37.44 -11.06
CA THR A 112 -0.30 38.72 -10.33
C THR A 112 1.04 39.42 -10.56
N LEU A 113 2.17 38.71 -10.41
CA LEU A 113 3.50 39.26 -10.69
C LEU A 113 3.67 39.70 -12.15
N ALA A 114 3.16 38.92 -13.09
CA ALA A 114 3.23 39.24 -14.52
C ALA A 114 2.46 40.54 -14.86
N VAL A 115 1.35 40.79 -14.16
CA VAL A 115 0.55 42.02 -14.32
C VAL A 115 1.21 43.22 -13.63
N THR A 116 1.77 43.04 -12.44
CA THR A 116 2.39 44.14 -11.67
C THR A 116 3.75 44.56 -12.22
N LEU A 117 4.55 43.62 -12.75
CA LEU A 117 5.86 43.88 -13.36
C LEU A 117 5.78 43.98 -14.89
N ARG A 118 4.70 44.58 -15.41
CA ARG A 118 4.53 44.83 -16.85
C ARG A 118 5.71 45.67 -17.37
N GLY A 119 6.65 45.02 -18.07
CA GLY A 119 7.81 45.65 -18.70
C GLY A 119 9.13 44.92 -18.46
N ASP A 120 9.34 44.35 -17.26
CA ASP A 120 10.60 43.70 -16.87
C ASP A 120 10.63 42.18 -17.09
N ILE A 121 9.45 41.56 -17.25
CA ILE A 121 9.30 40.11 -17.36
C ILE A 121 8.63 39.76 -18.70
N SER A 122 9.33 39.00 -19.54
CA SER A 122 8.71 38.42 -20.74
C SER A 122 7.65 37.39 -20.35
N ALA A 123 6.45 37.53 -20.91
CA ALA A 123 5.32 36.63 -20.69
C ALA A 123 5.68 35.15 -20.98
N GLY A 124 6.66 34.90 -21.84
CA GLY A 124 7.18 33.56 -22.12
C GLY A 124 7.78 32.88 -20.87
N TYR A 125 8.53 33.61 -20.04
CA TYR A 125 9.11 33.03 -18.81
C TYR A 125 8.04 32.66 -17.78
N VAL A 126 6.97 33.45 -17.69
CA VAL A 126 5.83 33.17 -16.80
C VAL A 126 5.10 31.90 -17.25
N GLY A 127 4.87 31.75 -18.57
CA GLY A 127 4.27 30.54 -19.13
C GLY A 127 5.11 29.28 -18.88
N VAL A 128 6.43 29.37 -19.07
CA VAL A 128 7.37 28.28 -18.77
C VAL A 128 7.38 27.94 -17.27
N ALA A 129 7.34 28.94 -16.39
CA ALA A 129 7.26 28.71 -14.95
C ALA A 129 5.98 27.97 -14.56
N LEU A 130 4.82 28.38 -15.10
CA LEU A 130 3.53 27.74 -14.83
C LEU A 130 3.50 26.28 -15.32
N LEU A 131 3.98 26.03 -16.55
CA LEU A 131 4.03 24.68 -17.12
C LEU A 131 4.92 23.77 -16.28
N ASN A 132 6.08 24.26 -15.82
CA ASN A 132 6.96 23.49 -14.94
C ASN A 132 6.29 23.13 -13.60
N VAL A 133 5.52 24.04 -13.00
CA VAL A 133 4.81 23.81 -11.74
C VAL A 133 3.72 22.75 -11.91
N ILE A 134 2.97 22.79 -13.01
CA ILE A 134 1.96 21.77 -13.34
C ILE A 134 2.61 20.40 -13.49
N MET A 135 3.69 20.31 -14.28
CA MET A 135 4.44 19.07 -14.49
C MET A 135 5.04 18.52 -13.19
N PHE A 136 5.52 19.40 -12.32
CA PHE A 136 6.05 19.04 -11.02
C PHE A 136 4.99 18.44 -10.09
N SER A 137 3.79 19.06 -10.03
CA SER A 137 2.66 18.53 -9.26
C SER A 137 2.25 17.13 -9.73
N GLN A 138 2.14 16.93 -11.04
CA GLN A 138 1.87 15.60 -11.63
C GLN A 138 2.97 14.59 -11.27
N SER A 139 4.24 15.00 -11.33
CA SER A 139 5.39 14.15 -10.98
C SER A 139 5.35 13.72 -9.51
N ILE A 140 5.01 14.62 -8.58
CA ILE A 140 4.83 14.27 -7.17
C ILE A 140 3.69 13.28 -6.99
N LYS A 141 2.53 13.49 -7.62
CA LYS A 141 1.38 12.56 -7.52
C LYS A 141 1.80 11.15 -7.95
N LEU A 142 2.51 11.06 -9.07
CA LEU A 142 3.02 9.80 -9.60
C LEU A 142 4.05 9.16 -8.66
N LEU A 143 5.01 9.94 -8.15
CA LEU A 143 6.03 9.48 -7.20
C LEU A 143 5.39 8.91 -5.93
N VAL A 144 4.41 9.61 -5.35
CA VAL A 144 3.70 9.14 -4.15
C VAL A 144 2.92 7.86 -4.43
N THR A 145 2.31 7.74 -5.62
CA THR A 145 1.60 6.51 -6.04
C THR A 145 2.58 5.33 -6.16
N PHE A 146 3.72 5.53 -6.82
CA PHE A 146 4.75 4.50 -6.94
C PHE A 146 5.38 4.12 -5.61
N TRP A 147 5.68 5.09 -4.75
CA TRP A 147 6.16 4.83 -3.39
C TRP A 147 5.18 3.94 -2.62
N THR A 148 3.89 4.28 -2.69
CA THR A 148 2.82 3.54 -2.02
C THR A 148 2.70 2.11 -2.56
N ASN A 149 2.89 1.88 -3.86
CA ASN A 149 2.92 0.54 -4.46
C ASN A 149 4.17 -0.25 -4.05
N LEU A 150 5.34 0.38 -4.10
CA LEU A 150 6.61 -0.21 -3.72
C LEU A 150 6.57 -0.74 -2.28
N GLU A 151 6.05 0.05 -1.35
CA GLU A 151 5.97 -0.34 0.07
C GLU A 151 5.11 -1.59 0.28
N THR A 152 4.09 -1.81 -0.55
CA THR A 152 3.27 -3.02 -0.51
C THR A 152 3.98 -4.24 -1.05
N HIS A 153 4.71 -4.07 -2.15
CA HIS A 153 5.52 -5.15 -2.70
C HIS A 153 6.62 -5.57 -1.73
N ILE A 154 7.30 -4.61 -1.09
CA ILE A 154 8.30 -4.87 -0.04
C ILE A 154 7.67 -5.62 1.14
N GLY A 155 6.46 -5.24 1.58
CA GLY A 155 5.77 -5.96 2.65
C GLY A 155 5.50 -7.43 2.33
N SER A 156 5.17 -7.75 1.07
CA SER A 156 5.03 -9.15 0.63
C SER A 156 6.35 -9.89 0.59
N ILE A 157 7.43 -9.26 0.09
CA ILE A 157 8.78 -9.85 0.08
C ILE A 157 9.25 -10.13 1.51
N GLN A 158 9.01 -9.19 2.43
CA GLN A 158 9.37 -9.37 3.84
C GLN A 158 8.69 -10.60 4.44
N ARG A 159 7.40 -10.82 4.16
CA ARG A 159 6.69 -12.02 4.64
C ARG A 159 7.28 -13.31 4.10
N VAL A 160 7.60 -13.36 2.81
CA VAL A 160 8.24 -14.56 2.19
C VAL A 160 9.61 -14.80 2.80
N LYS A 161 10.43 -13.76 2.93
CA LYS A 161 11.75 -13.86 3.57
C LYS A 161 11.64 -14.36 5.01
N THR A 162 10.74 -13.78 5.81
CA THR A 162 10.50 -14.22 7.19
C THR A 162 10.06 -15.69 7.22
N PHE A 163 9.19 -16.12 6.30
CA PHE A 163 8.81 -17.53 6.21
C PHE A 163 10.03 -18.43 5.95
N THR A 164 10.88 -18.08 4.98
CA THR A 164 12.10 -18.84 4.66
C THR A 164 13.12 -18.87 5.81
N GLU A 165 13.25 -17.80 6.58
CA GLU A 165 14.22 -17.72 7.69
C GLU A 165 13.72 -18.34 8.99
N THR A 166 12.39 -18.34 9.23
CA THR A 166 11.82 -18.72 10.54
C THR A 166 11.32 -20.16 10.56
N VAL A 167 10.87 -20.68 9.42
CA VAL A 167 10.40 -22.07 9.34
C VAL A 167 11.61 -22.99 9.27
N GLN A 168 11.80 -23.81 10.30
CA GLN A 168 12.82 -24.85 10.28
C GLN A 168 12.47 -25.89 9.22
N SER A 169 13.49 -26.39 8.52
CA SER A 169 13.35 -27.50 7.60
C SER A 169 12.86 -28.73 8.36
N GLU A 170 11.85 -29.42 7.82
CA GLU A 170 11.43 -30.73 8.31
C GLU A 170 12.52 -31.78 8.06
N ASP A 171 13.30 -31.61 6.98
CA ASP A 171 14.44 -32.49 6.68
C ASP A 171 15.52 -32.37 7.77
N LEU A 172 15.73 -33.46 8.49
CA LEU A 172 16.81 -33.57 9.46
C LEU A 172 18.14 -33.78 8.72
N PRO A 173 19.28 -33.25 9.22
CA PRO A 173 20.59 -33.48 8.61
C PRO A 173 20.95 -34.96 8.43
N THR A 174 20.34 -35.84 9.25
CA THR A 174 20.51 -37.29 9.29
C THR A 174 19.72 -38.06 8.23
N GLU A 175 18.78 -37.42 7.51
CA GLU A 175 17.93 -38.10 6.52
C GLU A 175 18.55 -38.14 5.10
N ARG A 176 19.83 -37.75 4.99
CA ARG A 176 20.58 -37.77 3.72
C ARG A 176 21.33 -39.07 3.47
N ASP A 177 21.26 -40.03 4.40
CA ASP A 177 21.89 -41.32 4.22
C ASP A 177 21.22 -42.11 3.08
N PRO A 178 21.97 -42.66 2.12
CA PRO A 178 21.41 -43.38 1.01
C PRO A 178 20.67 -44.62 1.52
N ILE A 179 19.36 -44.62 1.30
CA ILE A 179 18.49 -45.73 1.67
C ILE A 179 18.80 -46.92 0.73
N PRO A 180 18.91 -48.17 1.24
CA PRO A 180 19.17 -49.33 0.40
C PRO A 180 18.13 -49.48 -0.72
N PRO A 181 18.53 -49.93 -1.94
CA PRO A 181 17.62 -50.02 -3.09
C PRO A 181 16.46 -51.01 -2.93
N LYS A 182 16.49 -51.87 -1.90
CA LYS A 182 15.40 -52.79 -1.55
C LYS A 182 14.52 -52.27 -0.40
N TRP A 183 14.75 -51.06 0.10
CA TRP A 183 13.94 -50.50 1.18
C TRP A 183 12.60 -49.96 0.67
N PRO A 184 11.49 -50.14 1.42
CA PRO A 184 11.33 -51.07 2.54
C PRO A 184 11.04 -52.50 2.04
N ALA A 185 11.90 -53.47 2.37
CA ALA A 185 11.81 -54.84 1.82
C ALA A 185 10.68 -55.67 2.44
N GLU A 186 10.47 -55.51 3.75
CA GLU A 186 9.48 -56.27 4.53
C GLU A 186 8.33 -55.40 5.04
N GLY A 187 8.48 -54.06 4.96
CA GLY A 187 7.44 -53.11 5.39
C GLY A 187 7.04 -53.21 6.87
N ASN A 188 7.83 -53.89 7.71
CA ASN A 188 7.50 -54.07 9.12
C ASN A 188 7.81 -52.79 9.92
N ILE A 189 6.78 -52.15 10.45
CA ILE A 189 6.88 -50.92 11.25
C ILE A 189 6.63 -51.28 12.72
N GLU A 190 7.64 -51.07 13.57
CA GLU A 190 7.56 -51.32 15.00
C GLU A 190 7.65 -49.99 15.77
N PHE A 191 6.61 -49.66 16.54
CA PHE A 191 6.59 -48.46 17.39
C PHE A 191 7.14 -48.80 18.78
N LYS A 192 8.27 -48.20 19.16
CA LYS A 192 8.90 -48.40 20.48
C LYS A 192 8.80 -47.13 21.32
N SER A 193 7.94 -47.16 22.35
CA SER A 193 7.76 -46.07 23.32
C SER A 193 7.61 -44.70 22.66
N LEU A 194 6.85 -44.63 21.56
CA LEU A 194 6.58 -43.40 20.85
C LEU A 194 5.54 -42.58 21.62
N PHE A 195 5.90 -41.36 22.00
CA PHE A 195 4.98 -40.39 22.57
C PHE A 195 4.89 -39.21 21.60
N ALA A 196 3.67 -38.86 21.23
CA ALA A 196 3.38 -37.69 20.41
C ALA A 196 2.43 -36.80 21.19
N GLU A 197 2.72 -35.52 21.23
CA GLU A 197 1.89 -34.51 21.86
C GLU A 197 1.73 -33.35 20.87
N TYR A 198 0.50 -32.85 20.74
CA TYR A 198 0.24 -31.63 20.00
C TYR A 198 0.61 -30.44 20.88
N ARG A 199 1.34 -29.49 20.32
CA ARG A 199 1.73 -28.26 21.03
C ARG A 199 0.73 -27.13 20.76
#